data_AF-A0A2J7ZH80-F1
#
_entry.id   AF-A0A2J7ZH80-F1
#
_cell.length_a   1.000
_cell.length_b   1.000
_cell.length_c   1.000
_cell.angle_alpha   90.00
_cell.angle_beta   90.00
_cell.angle_gamma   90.00
#
_symmetry.space_group_name_H-M   'P 1'
#
loop_
_entity.id
_entity.type
_entity.pdbx_description
1 polymer ?
#
loop_
_entity_poly.entity_id
_entity_poly.type
_entity_poly.pdbx_seq_one_letter_code
_entity_poly.pdbx_strand_id
1 'polypeptide(L)' 'RMPLGVKALGTHPLKSSKRDPGQRDVPLTFGGVSVAPGDWVYADGDGILVSAEELTL' A
#
# COMPACT_ATOMS: atom_id res chain seq x y z
N ARG A 1 11.25 7.56 17.05
CA ARG A 1 11.06 6.30 16.31
C ARG A 1 9.59 5.90 16.44
N MET A 2 8.92 5.54 15.34
CA MET A 2 7.51 5.14 15.36
C MET A 2 7.40 3.62 15.21
N PRO A 3 6.58 2.92 16.00
CA PRO A 3 6.34 1.48 15.85
C PRO A 3 5.35 1.23 14.68
N LEU A 4 5.79 1.51 13.45
CA LEU A 4 4.98 1.41 12.23
C LEU A 4 5.81 0.83 11.08
N GLY A 5 5.21 -0.06 10.29
CA GLY A 5 5.80 -0.54 9.03
C GLY A 5 5.58 0.46 7.89
N VAL A 6 6.66 0.78 7.15
CA VAL A 6 6.61 1.70 6.00
C VAL A 6 7.44 1.10 4.86
N LYS A 7 6.81 0.89 3.69
CA LYS A 7 7.48 0.58 2.42
C LYS A 7 7.20 1.71 1.42
N ALA A 8 8.25 2.20 0.77
CA ALA A 8 8.18 3.26 -0.24
C ALA A 8 9.29 3.07 -1.27
N LEU A 9 9.11 3.62 -2.48
CA LEU A 9 10.14 3.58 -3.52
C LEU A 9 11.38 4.42 -3.17
N GLY A 10 11.21 5.45 -2.34
CA GLY A 10 12.28 6.35 -1.96
C GLY A 10 11.79 7.52 -1.13
N THR A 11 12.69 8.47 -0.87
CA THR A 11 12.41 9.69 -0.11
C THR A 11 12.40 10.91 -1.03
N HIS A 12 11.56 11.89 -0.74
CA HIS A 12 11.55 13.18 -1.43
C HIS A 12 11.25 14.30 -0.42
N PRO A 13 12.09 15.35 -0.32
CA PRO A 13 11.98 16.34 0.75
C PRO A 13 10.86 17.37 0.53
N LEU A 14 10.36 17.52 -0.70
CA LEU A 14 9.26 18.45 -1.00
C LEU A 14 7.91 17.86 -0.58
N LYS A 15 7.11 18.65 0.14
CA LYS A 15 5.72 18.30 0.48
C LYS A 15 4.86 18.15 -0.77
N SER A 16 3.85 17.28 -0.71
CA SER A 16 2.81 17.19 -1.74
C SER A 16 1.93 18.45 -1.82
N SER A 17 1.39 18.71 -3.01
CA SER A 17 0.33 19.71 -3.21
C SER A 17 -1.03 19.12 -2.83
N LYS A 18 -1.97 19.96 -2.38
CA LYS A 18 -3.33 19.53 -1.96
C LYS A 18 -4.42 20.05 -2.91
N ARG A 19 -4.15 20.05 -4.22
CA ARG A 19 -4.99 20.73 -5.22
C ARG A 19 -6.02 19.82 -5.89
N ASP A 20 -5.72 18.53 -6.00
CA ASP A 20 -6.52 17.61 -6.80
C ASP A 20 -7.35 16.65 -5.93
N PRO A 21 -8.57 16.29 -6.38
CA PRO A 21 -9.36 15.27 -5.72
C PRO A 21 -8.70 13.89 -5.89
N GLY A 22 -8.43 13.22 -4.77
CA GLY A 22 -8.09 11.81 -4.75
C GLY A 22 -9.33 10.93 -4.78
N GLN A 23 -9.17 9.67 -5.19
CA GLN A 23 -10.21 8.65 -5.07
C GLN A 23 -9.96 7.78 -3.83
N ARG A 24 -11.03 7.27 -3.23
CA ARG A 24 -11.00 6.38 -2.07
C ARG A 24 -11.78 5.12 -2.40
N ASP A 25 -11.36 3.99 -1.83
CA ASP A 25 -12.05 2.70 -1.95
C ASP A 25 -12.22 2.27 -3.43
N VAL A 26 -11.16 2.47 -4.22
CA VAL A 26 -11.04 2.01 -5.61
C VAL A 26 -9.88 1.03 -5.75
N PRO A 27 -9.96 0.03 -6.64
CA PRO A 27 -8.83 -0.85 -6.92
C PRO A 27 -7.61 -0.08 -7.42
N LEU A 28 -6.43 -0.42 -6.89
CA LEU A 28 -5.14 0.15 -7.27
C LEU A 28 -4.28 -0.93 -7.90
N THR A 29 -3.57 -0.61 -8.99
CA THR A 29 -2.64 -1.54 -9.63
C THR A 29 -1.25 -0.92 -9.72
N PHE A 30 -0.27 -1.58 -9.11
CA PHE A 30 1.15 -1.19 -9.17
C PHE A 30 2.02 -2.45 -9.15
N GLY A 31 3.16 -2.42 -9.84
CA GLY A 31 4.09 -3.57 -9.89
C GLY A 31 3.47 -4.86 -10.43
N GLY A 32 2.41 -4.77 -11.25
CA GLY A 32 1.68 -5.94 -11.77
C GLY A 32 0.69 -6.58 -10.80
N VAL A 33 0.52 -6.03 -9.60
CA VAL A 33 -0.43 -6.52 -8.58
C VAL A 33 -1.55 -5.52 -8.41
N SER A 34 -2.78 -6.02 -8.30
CA SER A 34 -3.97 -5.23 -7.98
C SER A 34 -4.36 -5.42 -6.52
N VAL A 35 -4.69 -4.32 -5.84
CA VAL A 35 -5.20 -4.29 -4.47
C VAL A 35 -6.58 -3.63 -4.51
N ALA A 36 -7.60 -4.39 -4.13
CA ALA A 36 -8.98 -3.92 -4.03
C ALA A 36 -9.35 -3.57 -2.57
N PRO A 37 -10.36 -2.72 -2.35
CA PRO A 37 -10.90 -2.50 -1.02
C PRO A 37 -11.40 -3.81 -0.40
N GLY A 38 -10.93 -4.12 0.81
CA GLY A 38 -11.26 -5.35 1.53
C GLY A 38 -10.17 -6.43 1.46
N ASP A 39 -9.21 -6.31 0.54
CA ASP A 39 -8.08 -7.24 0.46
C ASP A 39 -7.16 -7.13 1.69
N TRP A 40 -6.49 -8.23 1.99
CA TRP A 40 -5.45 -8.33 3.01
C TRP A 40 -4.07 -8.15 2.40
N VAL A 41 -3.24 -7.34 3.06
CA VAL A 41 -1.86 -7.05 2.66
C VAL A 41 -0.89 -7.51 3.74
N TYR A 42 0.08 -8.33 3.34
CA TYR A 42 1.14 -8.85 4.21
C TYR A 42 2.48 -8.32 3.70
N ALA A 43 3.37 -7.88 4.60
CA ALA A 43 4.64 -7.27 4.22
C ALA A 43 5.74 -7.56 5.25
N ASP A 44 6.91 -7.93 4.76
CA ASP A 44 8.09 -8.25 5.57
C ASP A 44 9.39 -7.81 4.88
N GLY A 45 10.53 -8.44 5.22
CA GLY A 45 11.83 -8.15 4.60
C GLY A 45 11.92 -8.57 3.14
N ASP A 46 11.20 -9.62 2.74
CA ASP A 46 11.30 -10.25 1.42
C ASP A 46 10.37 -9.55 0.42
N GLY A 47 9.15 -9.19 0.83
CA GLY A 47 8.19 -8.68 -0.13
C GLY A 47 6.86 -8.17 0.43
N ILE A 48 5.87 -8.16 -0.46
CA ILE A 48 4.47 -7.81 -0.20
C ILE A 48 3.61 -8.89 -0.86
N LEU A 49 2.62 -9.41 -0.14
CA LEU A 49 1.59 -10.32 -0.63
C LEU A 49 0.21 -9.67 -0.50
N VAL A 50 -0.68 -9.97 -1.44
CA VAL A 50 -2.07 -9.52 -1.44
C VAL A 50 -2.97 -10.74 -1.54
N SER A 51 -4.03 -10.78 -0.74
CA SER A 51 -5.03 -11.85 -0.73
C SER A 51 -6.43 -11.25 -0.60
N ALA A 52 -7.40 -11.84 -1.30
CA ALA A 52 -8.82 -11.44 -1.18
C ALA A 52 -9.41 -11.77 0.21
N GLU A 53 -8.80 -12.72 0.92
CA GLU A 53 -9.24 -13.20 2.24
C GLU A 53 -8.06 -13.27 3.22
N GLU A 54 -8.37 -13.35 4.52
CA GLU A 54 -7.35 -13.50 5.56
C GLU A 54 -6.66 -14.87 5.40
N LEU A 55 -5.32 -14.86 5.39
CA LEU A 55 -4.53 -16.08 5.36
C LEU A 55 -4.28 -16.49 6.80
N THR A 56 -4.94 -17.56 7.21
CA THR A 56 -4.69 -18.20 8.49
C THR A 56 -3.48 -19.12 8.39
N LEU A 57 -2.69 -19.16 9.47
CA LEU A 57 -1.55 -20.06 9.63
C LEU A 57 -2.01 -21.47 10.02
#